data_AF-A0A948QMI6-F1
#
_entry.id   AF-A0A948QMI6-F1
#
_cell.length_a   1.000
_cell.length_b   1.000
_cell.length_c   1.000
_cell.angle_alpha   90.00
_cell.angle_beta   90.00
_cell.angle_gamma   90.00
#
_symmetry.space_group_name_H-M   'P 1'
#
loop_
_entity.id
_entity.type
_entity.pdbx_description
1 polymer ?
#
loop_
_entity_poly.entity_id
_entity_poly.type
_entity_poly.pdbx_seq_one_letter_code
_entity_poly.pdbx_strand_id
1 'polypeptide(L)'
;AKWREGKMAKGWLLMKGIIPAISALVVFMLFVSSGRCLHFEYFPSGQSGGAAPFEHLWSFTANARAAGVGNAYTAGSDADSPYWNPAGISRIYYNQINVTNIALFLNTKFATVNMAVPIDKKNFFGMGMGLLSSGEAEKTDSTGRTFGNFSETSNSYIITYSRAISGEFAWGANIKILSQSIDNYSALFHTADLGVLYRYGADTTHGICLQNLIPTQYGSDRITPNLRGGLSQIFIPGRLTGFFDTYILEIFVKPVFRWSAGVEFRAIDNLILRGGLNHREFTLGFGLSSRRVTFDYALGIHPVDLVHKFSINLMYGFIPGEEEKIVLQQINGLETEKKLFHEKKRIETERIRAEREKLALETWSRVKLSIAEKHFESGDYKQAEKTLKEITSKDPQNNAATEMLKEINRLSQKDYLNNLYFESRELYKKTDYQGSLMGAKKVLSIAPDHRGASIVSFLSQSQLFLKDKKYNEAKSELMEMMKIDPKNEEGVALLKRIHTIIEIMEMTPK
;
A
#
# COMPACT_ATOMS: atom_id res chain seq x y z
N ALA A 1 -12.60 22.72 1.93
CA ALA A 1 -13.05 21.34 1.64
C ALA A 1 -11.94 20.31 1.81
N LYS A 2 -10.84 20.37 1.03
CA LYS A 2 -9.72 19.39 1.06
C LYS A 2 -9.00 19.20 2.40
N TRP A 3 -9.04 20.18 3.31
CA TRP A 3 -8.43 20.06 4.66
C TRP A 3 -9.30 19.28 5.67
N ARG A 4 -10.63 19.21 5.46
CA ARG A 4 -11.56 18.41 6.29
C ARG A 4 -11.61 16.94 5.87
N GLU A 5 -11.45 16.64 4.58
CA GLU A 5 -11.42 15.28 4.05
C GLU A 5 -10.21 14.47 4.55
N GLY A 6 -9.03 15.10 4.70
CA GLY A 6 -7.83 14.43 5.23
C GLY A 6 -7.90 14.07 6.72
N LYS A 7 -8.63 14.83 7.54
CA LYS A 7 -8.88 14.50 8.96
C LYS A 7 -9.92 13.40 9.12
N MET A 8 -10.97 13.39 8.28
CA MET A 8 -11.95 12.29 8.27
C MET A 8 -11.33 10.98 7.78
N ALA A 9 -10.47 11.01 6.75
CA ALA A 9 -9.76 9.82 6.28
C ALA A 9 -8.81 9.22 7.35
N LYS A 10 -8.11 10.07 8.12
CA LYS A 10 -7.27 9.61 9.24
C LYS A 10 -8.08 9.02 10.40
N GLY A 11 -9.23 9.62 10.74
CA GLY A 11 -10.16 9.07 11.74
C GLY A 11 -10.76 7.74 11.32
N TRP A 12 -11.07 7.58 10.03
CA TRP A 12 -11.59 6.34 9.46
C TRP A 12 -10.53 5.21 9.41
N LEU A 13 -9.27 5.55 9.14
CA LEU A 13 -8.13 4.63 9.23
C LEU A 13 -7.82 4.20 10.68
N LEU A 14 -7.97 5.10 11.66
CA LEU A 14 -7.87 4.76 13.09
C LEU A 14 -8.99 3.80 13.52
N MET A 15 -10.24 4.05 13.09
CA MET A 15 -11.36 3.13 13.37
C MET A 15 -11.17 1.75 12.74
N LYS A 16 -10.57 1.65 11.55
CA LYS A 16 -10.24 0.36 10.92
C LYS A 16 -9.20 -0.47 11.68
N GLY A 17 -8.40 0.12 12.56
CA GLY A 17 -7.45 -0.60 13.43
C GLY A 17 -8.02 -0.93 14.81
N ILE A 18 -8.86 -0.05 15.36
CA ILE A 18 -9.48 -0.22 16.68
C ILE A 18 -10.57 -1.29 16.65
N ILE A 19 -11.39 -1.35 15.59
CA ILE A 19 -12.49 -2.31 15.49
C ILE A 19 -11.97 -3.76 15.48
N PRO A 20 -10.99 -4.15 14.64
CA PRO A 20 -10.42 -5.50 14.69
C PRO A 20 -9.72 -5.83 16.01
N ALA A 21 -9.13 -4.84 16.70
CA ALA A 21 -8.48 -5.03 17.99
C ALA A 21 -9.52 -5.31 19.11
N ILE A 22 -10.63 -4.57 19.13
CA ILE A 22 -11.75 -4.83 20.03
C ILE A 22 -12.38 -6.18 19.67
N SER A 23 -12.57 -6.49 18.39
CA SER A 23 -13.07 -7.79 17.94
C SER A 23 -12.15 -8.93 18.34
N ALA A 24 -10.84 -8.79 18.23
CA ALA A 24 -9.86 -9.81 18.63
C ALA A 24 -9.84 -10.00 20.15
N LEU A 25 -9.97 -8.92 20.92
CA LEU A 25 -10.02 -8.94 22.37
C LEU A 25 -11.33 -9.55 22.88
N VAL A 26 -12.46 -9.25 22.21
CA VAL A 26 -13.77 -9.87 22.46
C VAL A 26 -13.79 -11.34 22.03
N VAL A 27 -13.20 -11.69 20.88
CA VAL A 27 -13.07 -13.09 20.43
C VAL A 27 -12.15 -13.88 21.34
N PHE A 28 -11.08 -13.27 21.88
CA PHE A 28 -10.23 -13.88 22.89
C PHE A 28 -10.97 -14.08 24.22
N MET A 29 -11.70 -13.07 24.71
CA MET A 29 -12.56 -13.22 25.89
C MET A 29 -13.66 -14.27 25.67
N LEU A 30 -14.24 -14.34 24.48
CA LEU A 30 -15.25 -15.33 24.12
C LEU A 30 -14.65 -16.73 24.01
N PHE A 31 -13.44 -16.88 23.47
CA PHE A 31 -12.72 -18.15 23.38
C PHE A 31 -12.35 -18.68 24.76
N VAL A 32 -11.93 -17.80 25.68
CA VAL A 32 -11.72 -18.11 27.10
C VAL A 32 -13.05 -18.50 27.78
N SER A 33 -14.17 -17.87 27.41
CA SER A 33 -15.49 -18.21 27.96
C SER A 33 -16.13 -19.48 27.36
N SER A 34 -15.76 -19.85 26.13
CA SER A 34 -16.32 -21.01 25.40
C SER A 34 -15.58 -22.32 25.66
N GLY A 35 -14.52 -22.30 26.48
CA GLY A 35 -13.87 -23.47 27.06
C GLY A 35 -14.77 -24.21 28.05
N ARG A 36 -15.94 -24.69 27.59
CA ARG A 36 -16.80 -25.63 28.32
C ARG A 36 -16.17 -27.04 28.30
N CYS A 37 -14.99 -27.16 28.87
CA CYS A 37 -14.43 -28.41 29.36
C CYS A 37 -13.25 -28.18 30.32
N LEU A 38 -13.22 -27.06 31.04
CA LEU A 38 -12.43 -26.92 32.25
C LEU A 38 -13.27 -26.05 33.18
N HIS A 39 -13.90 -26.65 34.19
CA HIS A 39 -14.32 -25.88 35.36
C HIS A 39 -13.05 -25.33 36.01
N PHE A 40 -12.58 -24.18 35.53
CA PHE A 40 -11.67 -23.32 36.28
C PHE A 40 -12.54 -22.58 37.28
N GLU A 41 -12.81 -23.25 38.40
CA GLU A 41 -13.17 -22.54 39.61
C GLU A 41 -12.09 -21.49 39.84
N TYR A 42 -12.51 -20.21 39.84
CA TYR A 42 -11.75 -19.14 40.45
C TYR A 42 -11.71 -19.47 41.94
N PHE A 43 -10.83 -20.40 42.32
CA PHE A 43 -10.42 -20.54 43.70
C PHE A 43 -9.51 -19.34 43.96
N PRO A 44 -9.92 -18.34 44.75
CA PRO A 44 -8.93 -17.67 45.59
C PRO A 44 -8.45 -18.79 46.51
N SER A 45 -7.42 -19.53 46.10
CA SER A 45 -6.79 -20.47 47.00
C SER A 45 -6.25 -19.63 48.15
N GLY A 46 -6.97 -19.65 49.26
CA GLY A 46 -6.52 -19.23 50.58
C GLY A 46 -5.36 -20.09 51.08
N GLN A 47 -4.41 -20.45 50.22
CA GLN A 47 -3.06 -20.79 50.61
C GLN A 47 -2.29 -19.48 50.72
N SER A 48 -2.52 -18.80 51.84
CA SER A 48 -1.46 -18.11 52.58
C SER A 48 -0.42 -19.14 53.04
N GLY A 49 0.20 -19.83 52.08
CA GLY A 49 1.45 -20.54 52.28
C GLY A 49 2.56 -19.56 51.95
N GLY A 50 3.49 -19.35 52.89
CA GLY A 50 4.66 -18.51 52.66
C GLY A 50 5.24 -18.80 51.28
N ALA A 51 5.50 -17.75 50.51
CA ALA A 51 6.05 -17.87 49.17
C ALA A 51 7.24 -18.83 49.21
N ALA A 52 7.32 -19.78 48.27
CA ALA A 52 8.50 -20.63 48.16
C ALA A 52 9.75 -19.72 48.18
N PRO A 53 10.85 -20.12 48.84
CA PRO A 53 12.03 -19.27 48.92
C PRO A 53 12.40 -18.71 47.55
N PHE A 54 12.55 -17.39 47.47
CA PHE A 54 12.89 -16.63 46.25
C PHE A 54 11.87 -16.61 45.11
N GLU A 55 10.61 -16.96 45.39
CA GLU A 55 9.54 -16.85 44.39
C GLU A 55 9.34 -15.42 43.85
N HIS A 56 9.71 -14.42 44.64
CA HIS A 56 9.65 -13.01 44.29
C HIS A 56 10.41 -12.68 42.99
N LEU A 57 11.49 -13.40 42.67
CA LEU A 57 12.34 -13.14 41.49
C LEU A 57 11.56 -13.16 40.19
N TRP A 58 10.57 -14.03 40.08
CA TRP A 58 9.77 -14.17 38.87
C TRP A 58 8.31 -13.76 39.09
N SER A 59 7.81 -13.82 40.32
CA SER A 59 6.41 -13.47 40.60
C SER A 59 6.17 -11.98 40.70
N PHE A 60 7.16 -11.19 41.15
CA PHE A 60 7.08 -9.73 41.13
C PHE A 60 7.53 -9.10 39.81
N THR A 61 7.94 -9.92 38.83
CA THR A 61 8.50 -9.59 37.51
C THR A 61 9.81 -8.82 37.53
N ALA A 62 10.73 -9.16 36.62
CA ALA A 62 11.99 -8.45 36.42
C ALA A 62 11.89 -7.26 35.43
N ASN A 63 10.75 -7.07 34.77
CA ASN A 63 10.49 -5.88 33.94
C ASN A 63 8.99 -5.48 33.89
N ALA A 64 8.70 -4.24 33.50
CA ALA A 64 7.32 -3.76 33.38
C ALA A 64 6.61 -4.30 32.13
N ARG A 65 7.35 -4.66 31.07
CA ARG A 65 6.78 -5.24 29.84
C ARG A 65 6.11 -6.59 30.11
N ALA A 66 6.81 -7.53 30.73
CA ALA A 66 6.32 -8.84 31.13
C ALA A 66 5.17 -8.70 32.14
N ALA A 67 5.26 -7.76 33.09
CA ALA A 67 4.13 -7.44 33.96
C ALA A 67 2.88 -7.03 33.18
N GLY A 68 3.03 -6.17 32.16
CA GLY A 68 1.91 -5.73 31.33
C GLY A 68 1.17 -6.85 30.61
N VAL A 69 1.81 -8.02 30.43
CA VAL A 69 1.21 -9.23 29.83
C VAL A 69 1.00 -10.35 30.87
N GLY A 70 0.85 -9.99 32.14
CA GLY A 70 0.47 -10.93 33.21
C GLY A 70 1.61 -11.85 33.66
N ASN A 71 2.86 -11.49 33.41
CA ASN A 71 4.06 -12.31 33.65
C ASN A 71 4.14 -13.57 32.76
N ALA A 72 3.38 -13.62 31.66
CA ALA A 72 3.53 -14.65 30.64
C ALA A 72 4.71 -14.31 29.71
N TYR A 73 5.92 -14.73 30.10
CA TYR A 73 7.17 -14.30 29.46
C TYR A 73 8.22 -15.40 29.30
N THR A 74 7.89 -16.67 29.55
CA THR A 74 8.80 -17.82 29.33
C THR A 74 9.16 -18.02 27.85
N ALA A 75 8.29 -17.61 26.92
CA ALA A 75 8.60 -17.53 25.48
C ALA A 75 9.08 -16.13 25.03
N GLY A 76 9.26 -15.20 25.97
CA GLY A 76 9.71 -13.82 25.74
C GLY A 76 11.20 -13.71 25.47
N SER A 77 11.63 -12.50 25.08
CA SER A 77 13.03 -12.21 24.73
C SER A 77 13.34 -10.74 24.99
N ASP A 78 14.17 -10.48 26.01
CA ASP A 78 14.82 -9.21 26.37
C ASP A 78 15.99 -9.51 27.34
N ALA A 79 16.75 -8.49 27.75
CA ALA A 79 17.85 -8.65 28.71
C ALA A 79 17.46 -9.29 30.05
N ASP A 80 16.22 -9.11 30.49
CA ASP A 80 15.67 -9.62 31.74
C ASP A 80 14.93 -10.97 31.57
N SER A 81 14.84 -11.52 30.35
CA SER A 81 14.30 -12.87 30.13
C SER A 81 14.90 -13.99 30.98
N PRO A 82 16.19 -13.95 31.44
CA PRO A 82 16.74 -15.00 32.27
C PRO A 82 15.96 -15.31 33.56
N TYR A 83 15.12 -14.41 34.07
CA TYR A 83 14.27 -14.71 35.23
C TYR A 83 13.15 -15.72 34.92
N TRP A 84 12.75 -15.85 33.66
CA TRP A 84 11.73 -16.79 33.18
C TRP A 84 12.31 -17.94 32.36
N ASN A 85 13.24 -17.63 31.45
CA ASN A 85 13.88 -18.58 30.56
C ASN A 85 15.24 -18.04 30.09
N PRO A 86 16.37 -18.68 30.45
CA PRO A 86 17.70 -18.26 30.01
C PRO A 86 17.87 -18.28 28.48
N ALA A 87 17.13 -19.11 27.74
CA ALA A 87 17.18 -19.09 26.28
C ALA A 87 16.61 -17.80 25.68
N GLY A 88 15.85 -17.01 26.44
CA GLY A 88 15.23 -15.76 26.00
C GLY A 88 16.21 -14.72 25.46
N ILE A 89 17.45 -14.69 25.95
CA ILE A 89 18.45 -13.73 25.46
C ILE A 89 19.01 -14.11 24.09
N SER A 90 18.75 -15.32 23.56
CA SER A 90 19.27 -15.78 22.27
C SER A 90 18.65 -15.08 21.05
N ARG A 91 17.72 -14.15 21.29
CA ARG A 91 16.91 -13.48 20.28
C ARG A 91 17.07 -11.96 20.30
N ILE A 92 17.96 -11.44 21.13
CA ILE A 92 18.29 -10.02 21.15
C ILE A 92 19.23 -9.69 19.99
N TYR A 93 19.01 -8.56 19.34
CA TYR A 93 19.84 -8.09 18.21
C TYR A 93 20.84 -7.00 18.60
N TYR A 94 20.66 -6.39 19.77
CA TYR A 94 21.50 -5.30 20.26
C TYR A 94 21.94 -5.64 21.68
N ASN A 95 23.02 -5.01 22.14
CA ASN A 95 23.33 -5.02 23.56
C ASN A 95 22.21 -4.29 24.28
N GLN A 96 21.71 -4.87 25.36
CA GLN A 96 20.59 -4.34 26.11
C GLN A 96 20.99 -4.16 27.56
N ILE A 97 20.63 -3.01 28.13
CA ILE A 97 20.59 -2.80 29.58
C ILE A 97 19.15 -2.46 29.95
N ASN A 98 18.57 -3.25 30.85
CA ASN A 98 17.24 -3.03 31.39
C ASN A 98 17.35 -2.69 32.88
N VAL A 99 16.65 -1.63 33.30
CA VAL A 99 16.52 -1.25 34.70
C VAL A 99 15.04 -1.22 35.04
N THR A 100 14.66 -1.87 36.13
CA THR A 100 13.27 -1.98 36.58
C THR A 100 13.17 -1.57 38.04
N ASN A 101 12.09 -0.87 38.38
CA ASN A 101 11.73 -0.53 39.75
C ASN A 101 10.24 -0.77 39.95
N ILE A 102 9.90 -1.46 41.04
CA ILE A 102 8.55 -1.84 41.42
C ILE A 102 8.33 -1.43 42.87
N ALA A 103 7.36 -0.55 43.07
CA ALA A 103 6.86 -0.20 44.38
C ALA A 103 5.82 -1.24 44.81
N LEU A 104 6.16 -2.04 45.80
CA LEU A 104 5.29 -3.05 46.40
C LEU A 104 4.63 -2.48 47.67
N PHE A 105 3.74 -3.27 48.26
CA PHE A 105 3.00 -2.94 49.47
C PHE A 105 3.95 -2.72 50.67
N LEU A 106 3.47 -2.02 51.70
CA LEU A 106 4.17 -1.86 52.99
C LEU A 106 5.61 -1.32 52.85
N ASN A 107 5.79 -0.30 52.00
CA ASN A 107 7.09 0.30 51.70
C ASN A 107 8.15 -0.68 51.16
N THR A 108 7.72 -1.83 50.64
CA THR A 108 8.62 -2.80 50.01
C THR A 108 8.97 -2.34 48.59
N LYS A 109 10.22 -2.50 48.20
CA LYS A 109 10.72 -2.12 46.88
C LYS A 109 11.43 -3.31 46.25
N PHE A 110 11.17 -3.53 44.97
CA PHE A 110 11.91 -4.49 44.16
C PHE A 110 12.54 -3.77 42.97
N ALA A 111 13.85 -3.89 42.82
CA ALA A 111 14.59 -3.26 41.73
C ALA A 111 15.51 -4.27 41.07
N THR A 112 15.62 -4.20 39.74
CA THR A 112 16.53 -5.06 38.98
C THR A 112 17.33 -4.27 37.96
N VAL A 113 18.57 -4.72 37.72
CA VAL A 113 19.44 -4.24 36.64
C VAL A 113 19.92 -5.45 35.87
N ASN A 114 19.63 -5.48 34.57
CA ASN A 114 19.87 -6.62 33.70
C ASN A 114 20.63 -6.15 32.48
N MET A 115 21.62 -6.93 32.05
CA MET A 115 22.41 -6.69 30.85
C MET A 115 22.44 -7.97 30.03
N ALA A 116 22.26 -7.85 28.72
CA ALA A 116 22.49 -8.95 27.80
C ALA A 116 23.25 -8.47 26.57
N VAL A 117 24.24 -9.25 26.18
CA VAL A 117 25.16 -8.97 25.08
C VAL A 117 25.23 -10.16 24.12
N PRO A 118 24.87 -10.00 22.85
CA PRO A 118 25.24 -10.92 21.79
C PRO A 118 26.77 -10.89 21.61
N ILE A 119 27.45 -12.00 21.90
CA ILE A 119 28.90 -12.14 21.67
C ILE A 119 29.15 -12.36 20.17
N ASP A 120 28.34 -13.23 19.57
CA ASP A 120 28.31 -13.51 18.13
C ASP A 120 26.89 -13.90 17.69
N LYS A 121 26.71 -14.35 16.43
CA LYS A 121 25.40 -14.74 15.87
C LYS A 121 24.69 -15.85 16.65
N LYS A 122 25.44 -16.70 17.35
CA LYS A 122 24.94 -17.89 18.03
C LYS A 122 25.07 -17.79 19.54
N ASN A 123 26.00 -17.01 20.08
CA ASN A 123 26.37 -17.03 21.49
C ASN A 123 26.02 -15.71 22.17
N PHE A 124 25.36 -15.80 23.31
CA PHE A 124 24.82 -14.68 24.05
C PHE A 124 25.20 -14.81 25.52
N PHE A 125 25.53 -13.68 26.14
CA PHE A 125 25.86 -13.61 27.55
C PHE A 125 24.94 -12.62 28.25
N GLY A 126 24.51 -12.95 29.46
CA GLY A 126 23.64 -12.12 30.26
C GLY A 126 24.11 -12.06 31.70
N MET A 127 23.82 -10.94 32.36
CA MET A 127 24.03 -10.75 33.79
C MET A 127 22.86 -9.97 34.35
N GLY A 128 22.33 -10.40 35.49
CA GLY A 128 21.23 -9.74 36.18
C GLY A 128 21.52 -9.58 37.67
N MET A 129 21.09 -8.46 38.23
CA MET A 129 21.09 -8.20 39.66
C MET A 129 19.68 -7.77 40.07
N GLY A 130 19.21 -8.29 41.20
CA GLY A 130 17.93 -7.94 41.79
C GLY A 130 18.09 -7.64 43.28
N LEU A 131 17.35 -6.65 43.76
CA LEU A 131 17.30 -6.24 45.15
C LEU A 131 15.83 -6.12 45.56
N LEU A 132 15.43 -6.92 46.54
CA LEU A 132 14.19 -6.77 47.28
C LEU A 132 14.53 -6.19 48.66
N SER A 133 13.88 -5.10 49.03
CA SER A 133 14.02 -4.51 50.36
C SER A 133 12.63 -4.19 50.90
N SER A 134 12.33 -4.72 52.08
CA SER A 134 11.09 -4.42 52.81
C SER A 134 11.21 -3.11 53.58
N GLY A 135 10.06 -2.53 53.95
CA GLY A 135 10.01 -1.50 54.97
C GLY A 135 10.39 -2.05 56.36
N GLU A 136 10.60 -1.15 57.31
CA GLU A 136 10.84 -1.56 58.70
C GLU A 136 9.56 -2.11 59.33
N ALA A 137 9.71 -3.23 60.04
CA ALA A 137 8.68 -3.85 60.86
C ALA A 137 9.10 -3.84 62.34
N GLU A 138 8.14 -3.65 63.24
CA GLU A 138 8.39 -3.65 64.68
C GLU A 138 8.68 -5.06 65.22
N LYS A 139 9.68 -5.17 66.09
CA LYS A 139 9.98 -6.38 66.87
C LYS A 139 9.16 -6.35 68.15
N THR A 140 8.23 -7.28 68.30
CA THR A 140 7.39 -7.42 69.50
C THR A 140 7.70 -8.72 70.24
N ASP A 141 7.73 -8.67 71.58
CA ASP A 141 7.78 -9.88 72.39
C ASP A 141 6.38 -10.55 72.52
N SER A 142 6.30 -11.68 73.22
CA SER A 142 5.04 -12.39 73.47
C SER A 142 4.02 -11.60 74.29
N THR A 143 4.44 -10.48 74.91
CA THR A 143 3.58 -9.56 75.66
C THR A 143 3.16 -8.34 74.84
N GLY A 144 3.61 -8.23 73.58
CA GLY A 144 3.34 -7.12 72.68
C GLY A 144 4.21 -5.89 72.92
N ARG A 145 5.28 -5.99 73.71
CA ARG A 145 6.23 -4.87 73.91
C ARG A 145 7.18 -4.78 72.72
N THR A 146 7.23 -3.61 72.09
CA THR A 146 8.16 -3.32 71.00
C THR A 146 9.57 -3.05 71.54
N PHE A 147 10.60 -3.71 70.98
CA PHE A 147 12.00 -3.56 71.42
C PHE A 147 12.99 -3.26 70.28
N GLY A 148 12.49 -2.80 69.14
CA GLY A 148 13.29 -2.37 68.00
C GLY A 148 12.56 -2.65 66.68
N ASN A 149 13.24 -2.38 65.56
CA ASN A 149 12.73 -2.68 64.23
C ASN A 149 13.63 -3.71 63.54
N PHE A 150 13.06 -4.43 62.57
CA PHE A 150 13.82 -5.23 61.62
C PHE A 150 13.35 -4.96 60.20
N SER A 151 14.22 -5.27 59.25
CA SER A 151 13.90 -5.27 57.83
C SER A 151 14.43 -6.55 57.20
N GLU A 152 13.74 -7.00 56.17
CA GLU A 152 14.20 -8.03 55.25
C GLU A 152 14.82 -7.41 54.00
N THR A 153 15.97 -7.95 53.60
CA THR A 153 16.62 -7.66 52.31
C THR A 153 16.97 -8.96 51.61
N SER A 154 16.67 -9.05 50.31
CA SER A 154 17.12 -10.15 49.47
C SER A 154 17.84 -9.64 48.22
N ASN A 155 19.01 -10.20 47.95
CA ASN A 155 19.78 -9.92 46.74
C ASN A 155 19.80 -11.16 45.85
N SER A 156 19.76 -10.93 44.54
CA SER A 156 19.92 -11.99 43.55
C SER A 156 20.90 -11.58 42.46
N TYR A 157 21.78 -12.51 42.11
CA TYR A 157 22.72 -12.39 41.00
C TYR A 157 22.50 -13.55 40.04
N ILE A 158 22.35 -13.23 38.76
CA ILE A 158 22.12 -14.21 37.69
C ILE A 158 23.21 -14.02 36.65
N ILE A 159 23.92 -15.09 36.32
CA ILE A 159 24.81 -15.14 35.17
C ILE A 159 24.20 -16.10 34.17
N THR A 160 24.09 -15.67 32.92
CA THR A 160 23.41 -16.40 31.86
C THR A 160 24.34 -16.61 30.68
N TYR A 161 24.33 -17.81 30.15
CA TYR A 161 24.84 -18.10 28.82
C TYR A 161 23.74 -18.73 28.00
N SER A 162 23.59 -18.27 26.76
CA SER A 162 22.62 -18.84 25.83
C SER A 162 23.21 -19.01 24.45
N ARG A 163 22.74 -20.04 23.75
CA ARG A 163 23.17 -20.37 22.41
C ARG A 163 22.01 -20.69 21.48
N ALA A 164 21.96 -19.97 20.35
CA ALA A 164 21.13 -20.32 19.21
C ALA A 164 21.81 -21.44 18.40
N ILE A 165 21.20 -22.63 18.39
CA ILE A 165 21.70 -23.78 17.62
C ILE A 165 21.32 -23.60 16.14
N SER A 166 20.06 -23.23 15.89
CA SER A 166 19.51 -22.91 14.57
C SER A 166 18.69 -21.62 14.63
N GLY A 167 18.07 -21.23 13.51
CA GLY A 167 17.15 -20.08 13.50
C GLY A 167 15.85 -20.31 14.28
N GLU A 168 15.56 -21.58 14.61
CA GLU A 168 14.35 -22.05 15.27
C GLU A 168 14.62 -22.46 16.72
N PHE A 169 15.78 -23.08 17.00
CA PHE A 169 16.06 -23.67 18.29
C PHE A 169 17.22 -22.98 19.02
N ALA A 170 16.99 -22.67 20.29
CA ALA A 170 18.00 -22.14 21.19
C ALA A 170 17.88 -22.76 22.59
N TRP A 171 18.99 -22.76 23.32
CA TRP A 171 19.03 -23.14 24.72
C TRP A 171 19.76 -22.09 25.55
N GLY A 172 19.57 -22.12 26.85
CA GLY A 172 20.32 -21.30 27.78
C GLY A 172 20.42 -21.94 29.14
N ALA A 173 21.40 -21.47 29.91
CA ALA A 173 21.64 -21.87 31.27
C ALA A 173 21.86 -20.64 32.15
N ASN A 174 21.35 -20.70 33.38
CA ASN A 174 21.62 -19.71 34.42
C ASN A 174 22.43 -20.33 35.55
N ILE A 175 23.32 -19.54 36.13
CA ILE A 175 23.80 -19.72 37.49
C ILE A 175 23.23 -18.58 38.33
N LYS A 176 22.61 -18.92 39.46
CA LYS A 176 22.00 -17.96 40.39
C LYS A 176 22.67 -18.04 41.74
N ILE A 177 22.98 -16.88 42.31
CA ILE A 177 23.42 -16.72 43.69
C ILE A 177 22.44 -15.78 44.36
N LEU A 178 21.87 -16.22 45.48
CA LEU A 178 20.79 -15.53 46.18
C LEU A 178 21.21 -15.36 47.63
N SER A 179 21.07 -14.16 48.16
CA SER A 179 21.22 -13.92 49.60
C SER A 179 19.95 -13.33 50.17
N GLN A 180 19.66 -13.69 51.41
CA GLN A 180 18.55 -13.14 52.17
C GLN A 180 19.05 -12.82 53.56
N SER A 181 18.69 -11.64 54.06
CA SER A 181 18.98 -11.18 55.40
C SER A 181 17.69 -10.72 56.04
N ILE A 182 17.38 -11.26 57.22
CA ILE A 182 16.23 -10.88 58.04
C ILE A 182 16.78 -10.63 59.43
N ASP A 183 16.73 -9.37 59.87
CA ASP A 183 17.34 -8.96 61.13
C ASP A 183 18.82 -9.40 61.23
N ASN A 184 19.17 -10.23 62.22
CA ASN A 184 20.51 -10.76 62.45
C ASN A 184 20.79 -12.09 61.74
N TYR A 185 19.82 -12.63 61.00
CA TYR A 185 19.96 -13.89 60.27
C TYR A 185 20.30 -13.61 58.80
N SER A 186 21.24 -14.38 58.24
CA SER A 186 21.56 -14.34 56.82
C SER A 186 21.69 -15.73 56.25
N ALA A 187 21.24 -15.89 55.01
CA ALA A 187 21.28 -17.14 54.27
C ALA A 187 21.82 -16.88 52.85
N LEU A 188 22.61 -17.83 52.35
CA LEU A 188 23.14 -17.82 51.00
C LEU A 188 22.70 -19.09 50.27
N PHE A 189 22.12 -18.92 49.09
CA PHE A 189 21.68 -20.00 48.24
C PHE A 189 22.33 -19.88 46.87
N HIS A 190 22.50 -21.03 46.23
CA HIS A 190 22.96 -21.11 44.85
C HIS A 190 22.12 -22.13 44.12
N THR A 191 21.80 -21.83 42.86
CA THR A 191 21.06 -22.76 42.02
C THR A 191 21.35 -22.51 40.54
N ALA A 192 20.78 -23.34 39.68
CA ALA A 192 20.92 -23.22 38.24
C ALA A 192 19.59 -23.45 37.54
N ASP A 193 19.43 -22.84 36.37
CA ASP A 193 18.30 -23.12 35.48
C ASP A 193 18.80 -23.62 34.13
N LEU A 194 17.94 -24.38 33.45
CA LEU A 194 18.09 -24.71 32.04
C LEU A 194 16.81 -24.35 31.29
N GLY A 195 16.96 -23.75 30.12
CA GLY A 195 15.84 -23.33 29.31
C GLY A 195 16.08 -23.55 27.84
N VAL A 196 14.97 -23.72 27.11
CA VAL A 196 14.95 -23.86 25.66
C VAL A 196 13.89 -22.95 25.07
N LEU A 197 14.15 -22.49 23.85
CA LEU A 197 13.19 -21.82 23.00
C LEU A 197 13.12 -22.53 21.66
N TYR A 198 11.90 -22.72 21.18
CA TYR A 198 11.62 -23.29 19.86
C TYR A 198 10.63 -22.41 19.10
N ARG A 199 11.07 -21.86 17.98
CA ARG A 199 10.26 -21.07 17.07
C ARG A 199 9.71 -21.97 15.97
N TYR A 200 8.38 -22.03 15.89
CA TYR A 200 7.68 -22.72 14.83
C TYR A 200 7.17 -21.67 13.83
N GLY A 201 7.73 -21.69 12.62
CA GLY A 201 7.43 -20.70 11.59
C GLY A 201 7.90 -19.28 11.96
N ALA A 202 7.20 -18.27 11.46
CA ALA A 202 7.49 -16.85 11.76
C ALA A 202 6.78 -16.35 13.02
N ASP A 203 5.66 -16.99 13.40
CA ASP A 203 4.67 -16.38 14.29
C ASP A 203 4.61 -17.01 15.69
N THR A 204 5.05 -18.26 15.84
CA THR A 204 4.86 -19.01 17.09
C THR A 204 6.19 -19.30 17.76
N THR A 205 6.30 -18.98 19.05
CA THR A 205 7.46 -19.34 19.88
C THR A 205 6.99 -20.10 21.10
N HIS A 206 7.62 -21.25 21.35
CA HIS A 206 7.44 -22.04 22.56
C HIS A 206 8.68 -21.89 23.43
N GLY A 207 8.48 -21.80 24.74
CA GLY A 207 9.56 -21.81 25.73
C GLY A 207 9.31 -22.86 26.79
N ILE A 208 10.36 -23.54 27.19
CA ILE A 208 10.33 -24.46 28.33
C ILE A 208 11.54 -24.13 29.20
N CYS A 209 11.35 -24.04 30.51
CA CYS A 209 12.43 -23.80 31.45
C CYS A 209 12.27 -24.64 32.71
N LEU A 210 13.33 -25.36 33.06
CA LEU A 210 13.51 -25.99 34.36
C LEU A 210 14.35 -25.04 35.22
N GLN A 211 13.71 -24.49 36.24
CA GLN A 211 14.34 -23.57 37.18
C GLN A 211 14.74 -24.31 38.45
N ASN A 212 15.71 -23.76 39.17
CA ASN A 212 16.10 -24.23 40.49
C ASN A 212 16.54 -25.71 40.52
N LEU A 213 17.29 -26.14 39.50
CA LEU A 213 17.71 -27.53 39.31
C LEU A 213 18.62 -28.07 40.41
N ILE A 214 19.32 -27.18 41.12
CA ILE A 214 20.17 -27.53 42.25
C ILE A 214 19.42 -27.09 43.51
N PRO A 215 18.83 -28.04 44.27
CA PRO A 215 18.16 -27.72 45.51
C PRO A 215 19.20 -27.31 46.55
N THR A 216 19.05 -26.12 47.11
CA THR A 216 19.80 -25.65 48.28
C THR A 216 18.85 -25.47 49.44
N GLN A 217 19.32 -25.81 50.65
CA GLN A 217 18.54 -25.73 51.87
C GLN A 217 19.32 -24.94 52.91
N TYR A 218 18.63 -24.02 53.59
CA TYR A 218 19.15 -23.29 54.74
C TYR A 218 18.08 -23.30 55.84
N GLY A 219 18.36 -23.96 56.96
CA GLY A 219 17.35 -24.21 57.99
C GLY A 219 16.15 -25.01 57.44
N SER A 220 14.94 -24.48 57.60
CA SER A 220 13.70 -25.05 57.03
C SER A 220 13.48 -24.69 55.56
N ASP A 221 14.16 -23.66 55.06
CA ASP A 221 13.88 -23.09 53.75
C ASP A 221 14.64 -23.85 52.68
N ARG A 222 13.90 -24.38 51.71
CA ARG A 222 14.44 -25.17 50.61
C ARG A 222 14.04 -24.59 49.27
N ILE A 223 15.05 -24.36 48.42
CA ILE A 223 14.83 -24.10 47.00
C ILE A 223 14.53 -25.44 46.32
N THR A 224 13.39 -25.51 45.64
CA THR A 224 12.95 -26.71 44.93
C THR A 224 12.88 -26.45 43.41
N PRO A 225 13.08 -27.50 42.58
CA PRO A 225 12.92 -27.40 41.14
C PRO A 225 11.51 -26.97 40.72
N ASN A 226 11.44 -26.09 39.73
CA ASN A 226 10.20 -25.59 39.11
C ASN A 226 10.25 -25.83 37.59
N LEU A 227 9.08 -26.01 36.98
CA LEU A 227 8.95 -26.18 35.53
C LEU A 227 8.05 -25.09 34.98
N ARG A 228 8.48 -24.44 33.91
CA ARG A 228 7.72 -23.44 33.17
C ARG A 228 7.57 -23.86 31.73
N GLY A 229 6.37 -23.65 31.19
CA GLY A 229 6.07 -23.71 29.77
C GLY A 229 5.44 -22.40 29.34
N GLY A 230 5.85 -21.86 28.20
CA GLY A 230 5.36 -20.59 27.67
C GLY A 230 5.11 -20.64 26.16
N LEU A 231 4.15 -19.84 25.72
CA LEU A 231 3.75 -19.67 24.34
C LEU A 231 3.68 -18.17 24.03
N SER A 232 4.28 -17.77 22.92
CA SER A 232 4.12 -16.46 22.31
C SER A 232 3.62 -16.65 20.89
N GLN A 233 2.44 -16.11 20.58
CA GLN A 233 1.80 -16.20 19.26
C GLN A 233 1.61 -14.81 18.67
N ILE A 234 2.21 -14.57 17.51
CA ILE A 234 1.92 -13.40 16.70
C ILE A 234 0.63 -13.68 15.92
N PHE A 235 -0.40 -12.88 16.18
CA PHE A 235 -1.68 -12.95 15.45
C PHE A 235 -1.71 -12.00 14.27
N ILE A 236 -1.11 -10.82 14.44
CA ILE A 236 -0.96 -9.81 13.38
C ILE A 236 0.50 -9.35 13.41
N PRO A 237 1.30 -9.66 12.38
CA PRO A 237 2.71 -9.28 12.33
C PRO A 237 2.95 -7.79 12.63
N GLY A 238 3.79 -7.53 13.64
CA GLY A 238 4.13 -6.18 14.09
C GLY A 238 3.02 -5.43 14.84
N ARG A 239 1.83 -6.03 15.04
CA ARG A 239 0.70 -5.37 15.71
C ARG A 239 0.14 -6.09 16.92
N LEU A 240 -0.11 -7.39 16.83
CA LEU A 240 -0.81 -8.12 17.90
C LEU A 240 -0.08 -9.43 18.21
N THR A 241 0.33 -9.56 19.46
CA THR A 241 0.97 -10.77 20.00
C THR A 241 0.23 -11.20 21.26
N GLY A 242 -0.06 -12.50 21.39
CA GLY A 242 -0.58 -13.09 22.61
C GLY A 242 0.47 -13.94 23.32
N PHE A 243 0.35 -14.03 24.62
CA PHE A 243 1.24 -14.74 25.52
C PHE A 243 0.44 -15.64 26.46
N PHE A 244 0.95 -16.84 26.71
CA PHE A 244 0.37 -17.77 27.67
C PHE A 244 1.47 -18.60 28.32
N ASP A 245 1.51 -18.61 29.65
CA ASP A 245 2.47 -19.38 30.44
C ASP A 245 1.75 -20.27 31.46
N THR A 246 2.34 -21.43 31.68
CA THR A 246 2.00 -22.38 32.75
C THR A 246 3.25 -22.67 33.56
N TYR A 247 3.11 -22.80 34.87
CA TYR A 247 4.24 -23.12 35.74
C TYR A 247 3.82 -24.02 36.89
N ILE A 248 4.65 -25.03 37.13
CA ILE A 248 4.53 -26.01 38.19
C ILE A 248 5.67 -25.74 39.16
N LEU A 249 5.32 -25.23 40.34
CA LEU A 249 6.27 -25.02 41.43
C LEU A 249 6.41 -26.30 42.25
N GLU A 250 7.58 -26.52 42.86
CA GLU A 250 7.82 -27.62 43.81
C GLU A 250 7.49 -29.02 43.24
N ILE A 251 7.94 -29.31 42.01
CA ILE A 251 7.53 -30.50 41.21
C ILE A 251 7.61 -31.82 42.00
N PHE A 252 8.59 -31.96 42.89
CA PHE A 252 8.88 -33.20 43.63
C PHE A 252 8.46 -33.18 45.10
N VAL A 253 7.85 -32.09 45.59
CA VAL A 253 7.45 -31.96 47.01
C VAL A 253 5.94 -31.84 47.10
N LYS A 254 5.40 -30.67 46.74
CA LYS A 254 3.96 -30.41 46.72
C LYS A 254 3.67 -29.52 45.51
N PRO A 255 3.37 -30.11 44.34
CA PRO A 255 3.28 -29.34 43.11
C PRO A 255 2.18 -28.30 43.18
N VAL A 256 2.53 -27.03 42.93
CA VAL A 256 1.58 -25.92 42.85
C VAL A 256 1.50 -25.47 41.39
N PHE A 257 0.33 -25.64 40.78
CA PHE A 257 0.06 -25.20 39.43
C PHE A 257 -0.39 -23.74 39.39
N ARG A 258 0.16 -22.97 38.46
CA ARG A 258 -0.22 -21.59 38.21
C ARG A 258 -0.13 -21.27 36.71
N TRP A 259 -0.81 -20.21 36.32
CA TRP A 259 -0.90 -19.78 34.93
C TRP A 259 -0.90 -18.25 34.82
N SER A 260 -0.58 -17.80 33.61
CA SER A 260 -0.53 -16.40 33.21
C SER A 260 -0.92 -16.27 31.74
N ALA A 261 -1.61 -15.20 31.37
CA ALA A 261 -1.96 -14.88 29.99
C ALA A 261 -1.88 -13.38 29.75
N GLY A 262 -1.60 -12.98 28.51
CA GLY A 262 -1.61 -11.56 28.17
C GLY A 262 -1.53 -11.29 26.68
N VAL A 263 -1.73 -10.03 26.32
CA VAL A 263 -1.70 -9.54 24.95
C VAL A 263 -0.89 -8.25 24.86
N GLU A 264 -0.13 -8.12 23.78
CA GLU A 264 0.61 -6.92 23.40
C GLU A 264 0.06 -6.39 22.07
N PHE A 265 -0.44 -5.16 22.08
CA PHE A 265 -1.01 -4.49 20.92
C PHE A 265 -0.24 -3.20 20.60
N ARG A 266 0.44 -3.16 19.46
CA ARG A 266 1.12 -1.98 18.94
C ARG A 266 0.11 -1.07 18.23
N ALA A 267 -0.35 -0.05 18.94
CA ALA A 267 -1.34 0.90 18.43
C ALA A 267 -0.76 1.82 17.32
N ILE A 268 0.45 2.30 17.54
CA ILE A 268 1.30 3.03 16.59
C ILE A 268 2.74 2.59 16.80
N ASP A 269 3.66 2.90 15.88
CA ASP A 269 5.03 2.37 15.90
C ASP A 269 5.77 2.56 17.23
N ASN A 270 5.47 3.65 17.94
CA ASN A 270 6.13 4.03 19.19
C ASN A 270 5.27 3.79 20.44
N LEU A 271 4.01 3.34 20.32
CA LEU A 271 3.11 3.10 21.45
C LEU A 271 2.57 1.68 21.41
N ILE A 272 2.87 0.95 22.47
CA ILE A 272 2.45 -0.42 22.70
C ILE A 272 1.52 -0.42 23.91
N LEU A 273 0.38 -1.08 23.80
CA LEU A 273 -0.58 -1.29 24.88
C LEU A 273 -0.55 -2.77 25.28
N ARG A 274 -0.68 -3.04 26.57
CA ARG A 274 -0.60 -4.40 27.11
C ARG A 274 -1.71 -4.62 28.11
N GLY A 275 -2.27 -5.83 28.08
CA GLY A 275 -3.23 -6.31 29.07
C GLY A 275 -2.87 -7.74 29.45
N GLY A 276 -2.94 -8.04 30.74
CA GLY A 276 -2.53 -9.34 31.27
C GLY A 276 -3.35 -9.77 32.46
N LEU A 277 -3.31 -11.07 32.73
CA LEU A 277 -3.97 -11.70 33.86
C LEU A 277 -3.10 -12.85 34.36
N ASN A 278 -2.99 -12.98 35.68
CA ASN A 278 -2.41 -14.15 36.31
C ASN A 278 -3.18 -14.51 37.58
N HIS A 279 -2.73 -15.54 38.28
CA HIS A 279 -3.33 -16.00 39.54
C HIS A 279 -3.39 -14.96 40.69
N ARG A 280 -2.72 -13.80 40.58
CA ARG A 280 -2.64 -12.77 41.64
C ARG A 280 -3.33 -11.47 41.27
N GLU A 281 -3.14 -11.02 40.03
CA GLU A 281 -3.53 -9.67 39.62
C GLU A 281 -3.92 -9.62 38.13
N PHE A 282 -4.79 -8.66 37.83
CA PHE A 282 -4.97 -8.16 36.48
C PHE A 282 -3.96 -7.05 36.21
N THR A 283 -3.42 -6.97 35.01
CA THR A 283 -2.40 -5.97 34.67
C THR A 283 -2.76 -5.20 33.41
N LEU A 284 -2.48 -3.90 33.45
CA LEU A 284 -2.55 -3.01 32.30
C LEU A 284 -1.21 -2.32 32.14
N GLY A 285 -0.72 -2.18 30.93
CA GLY A 285 0.55 -1.51 30.70
C GLY A 285 0.63 -0.79 29.37
N PHE A 286 1.59 0.10 29.26
CA PHE A 286 1.99 0.68 27.99
C PHE A 286 3.50 0.74 27.86
N GLY A 287 3.98 0.72 26.62
CA GLY A 287 5.36 0.87 26.25
C GLY A 287 5.51 2.02 25.26
N LEU A 288 6.43 2.93 25.55
CA LEU A 288 6.87 3.96 24.62
C LEU A 288 8.22 3.55 24.07
N SER A 289 8.26 3.19 22.78
CA SER A 289 9.47 2.72 22.12
C SER A 289 10.00 3.78 21.17
N SER A 290 11.29 4.07 21.29
CA SER A 290 12.11 4.80 20.34
C SER A 290 13.21 3.88 19.81
N ARG A 291 14.01 4.34 18.83
CA ARG A 291 15.01 3.50 18.15
C ARG A 291 15.99 2.79 19.10
N ARG A 292 16.34 3.40 20.23
CA ARG A 292 17.35 2.90 21.18
C ARG A 292 16.90 2.84 22.63
N VAL A 293 15.71 3.34 22.93
CA VAL A 293 15.20 3.44 24.30
C VAL A 293 13.75 3.02 24.30
N THR A 294 13.40 2.11 25.20
CA THR A 294 12.01 1.75 25.46
C THR A 294 11.73 2.05 26.93
N PHE A 295 10.67 2.82 27.17
CA PHE A 295 10.10 3.02 28.49
C PHE A 295 8.85 2.16 28.60
N ASP A 296 8.76 1.32 29.62
CA ASP A 296 7.59 0.50 29.89
C ASP A 296 7.03 0.82 31.28
N TYR A 297 5.71 0.89 31.35
CA TYR A 297 4.96 1.05 32.57
C TYR A 297 3.87 -0.01 32.64
N ALA A 298 3.69 -0.60 33.82
CA ALA A 298 2.60 -1.51 34.10
C ALA A 298 1.98 -1.23 35.47
N LEU A 299 0.66 -1.32 35.51
CA LEU A 299 -0.18 -1.23 36.70
C LEU A 299 -0.71 -2.64 37.00
N GLY A 300 -0.34 -3.19 38.14
CA GLY A 300 -0.95 -4.39 38.69
C GLY A 300 -2.12 -4.02 39.59
N ILE A 301 -3.31 -4.52 39.28
CA ILE A 301 -4.50 -4.40 40.10
C ILE A 301 -4.55 -5.64 40.99
N HIS A 302 -3.90 -5.55 42.15
CA HIS A 302 -3.86 -6.62 43.14
C HIS A 302 -4.95 -6.40 44.20
N PRO A 303 -5.50 -7.45 44.83
CA PRO A 303 -6.55 -7.31 45.86
C PRO A 303 -6.17 -6.45 47.07
N VAL A 304 -4.87 -6.31 47.34
CA VAL A 304 -4.35 -5.52 48.47
C VAL A 304 -4.20 -4.05 48.10
N ASP A 305 -3.55 -3.75 46.97
CA ASP A 305 -3.30 -2.38 46.50
C ASP A 305 -2.91 -2.36 45.02
N LEU A 306 -2.78 -1.17 44.44
CA LEU A 306 -2.22 -0.95 43.12
C LEU A 306 -0.69 -1.04 43.15
N VAL A 307 -0.12 -1.85 42.25
CA VAL A 307 1.33 -2.05 42.13
C VAL A 307 1.84 -1.35 40.88
N HIS A 308 2.64 -0.31 41.06
CA HIS A 308 3.25 0.44 39.97
C HIS A 308 4.62 -0.13 39.60
N LYS A 309 4.79 -0.44 38.32
CA LYS A 309 5.99 -1.10 37.77
C LYS A 309 6.56 -0.25 36.64
N PHE A 310 7.83 0.12 36.75
CA PHE A 310 8.54 0.96 35.78
C PHE A 310 9.75 0.23 35.26
N SER A 311 9.98 0.25 33.95
CA SER A 311 11.25 -0.20 33.39
C SER A 311 11.72 0.65 32.22
N ILE A 312 13.05 0.77 32.12
CA ILE A 312 13.72 1.41 30.99
C ILE A 312 14.65 0.37 30.37
N ASN A 313 14.52 0.15 29.07
CA ASN A 313 15.43 -0.67 28.29
C ASN A 313 16.25 0.21 27.34
N LEU A 314 17.56 0.12 27.43
CA LEU A 314 18.54 0.83 26.63
C LEU A 314 19.19 -0.15 25.66
N MET A 315 18.99 0.07 24.36
CA MET A 315 19.59 -0.70 23.28
C MET A 315 20.79 0.07 22.72
N TYR A 316 21.98 -0.51 22.82
CA TYR A 316 23.24 0.09 22.38
C TYR A 316 24.15 -0.93 21.71
N GLY A 317 25.28 -0.43 21.21
CA GLY A 317 26.22 -1.23 20.44
C GLY A 317 25.69 -1.57 19.04
N PHE A 318 26.53 -2.28 18.31
CA PHE A 318 26.25 -2.86 17.01
C PHE A 318 26.64 -4.34 17.08
N ILE A 319 25.86 -5.22 16.46
CA ILE A 319 26.43 -6.45 15.91
C ILE A 319 26.78 -6.15 14.45
N PRO A 320 28.05 -5.89 14.08
CA PRO A 320 28.45 -5.88 12.68
C PRO A 320 28.61 -7.34 12.24
N GLY A 321 27.56 -7.94 11.67
CA GLY A 321 27.53 -9.39 11.52
C GLY A 321 27.04 -9.91 10.20
N GLU A 322 27.42 -9.35 9.04
CA GLU A 322 27.02 -9.80 7.68
C GLU A 322 25.50 -9.78 7.38
N GLU A 323 24.63 -10.07 8.32
CA GLU A 323 23.17 -10.05 8.21
C GLU A 323 22.65 -8.64 7.99
N GLU A 324 23.23 -7.62 8.63
CA GLU A 324 22.89 -6.23 8.28
C GLU A 324 23.33 -5.91 6.85
N LYS A 325 24.45 -6.46 6.36
CA LYS A 325 24.83 -6.34 4.95
C LYS A 325 23.86 -7.09 4.04
N ILE A 326 23.43 -8.29 4.40
CA ILE A 326 22.45 -9.10 3.65
C ILE A 326 21.09 -8.40 3.63
N VAL A 327 20.62 -7.91 4.77
CA VAL A 327 19.36 -7.16 4.91
C VAL A 327 19.45 -5.84 4.16
N LEU A 328 20.57 -5.11 4.23
CA LEU A 328 20.79 -3.90 3.41
C LEU A 328 20.85 -4.22 1.92
N GLN A 329 21.47 -5.34 1.52
CA GLN A 329 21.47 -5.81 0.12
C GLN A 329 20.06 -6.21 -0.33
N GLN A 330 19.28 -6.87 0.52
CA GLN A 330 17.88 -7.22 0.26
C GLN A 330 17.00 -5.97 0.17
N ILE A 331 17.17 -5.01 1.08
CA ILE A 331 16.45 -3.72 1.05
C ILE A 331 16.80 -2.94 -0.22
N ASN A 332 18.09 -2.83 -0.56
CA ASN A 332 18.53 -2.17 -1.79
C ASN A 332 18.03 -2.91 -3.05
N GLY A 333 17.99 -4.24 -3.01
CA GLY A 333 17.41 -5.07 -4.06
C GLY A 333 15.91 -4.82 -4.24
N LEU A 334 15.15 -4.82 -3.14
CA LEU A 334 13.72 -4.50 -3.12
C LEU A 334 13.44 -3.07 -3.57
N GLU A 335 14.26 -2.09 -3.20
CA GLU A 335 14.12 -0.72 -3.70
C GLU A 335 14.36 -0.62 -5.20
N THR A 336 15.35 -1.37 -5.72
CA THR A 336 15.64 -1.44 -7.15
C THR A 336 14.48 -2.10 -7.90
N GLU A 337 13.96 -3.21 -7.39
CA GLU A 337 12.81 -3.91 -7.94
C GLU A 337 11.54 -3.04 -7.91
N LYS A 338 11.33 -2.30 -6.82
CA LYS A 338 10.23 -1.34 -6.69
C LYS A 338 10.34 -0.20 -7.71
N LYS A 339 11.53 0.34 -7.94
CA LYS A 339 11.78 1.35 -9.00
C LYS A 339 11.47 0.76 -10.38
N LEU A 340 11.96 -0.45 -10.65
CA LEU A 340 11.74 -1.14 -11.92
C LEU A 340 10.25 -1.46 -12.14
N PHE A 341 9.53 -1.85 -11.09
CA PHE A 341 8.08 -2.06 -11.12
C PHE A 341 7.33 -0.77 -11.42
N HIS A 342 7.69 0.35 -10.77
CA HIS A 342 7.07 1.65 -11.05
C HIS A 342 7.35 2.13 -12.48
N GLU A 343 8.56 1.88 -13.00
CA GLU A 343 8.92 2.23 -14.37
C GLU A 343 8.18 1.37 -15.40
N LYS A 344 8.12 0.04 -15.20
CA LYS A 344 7.28 -0.87 -16.01
C LYS A 344 5.81 -0.46 -15.98
N LYS A 345 5.28 -0.13 -14.80
CA LYS A 345 3.90 0.35 -14.65
C LYS A 345 3.69 1.67 -15.40
N ARG A 346 4.67 2.59 -15.39
CA ARG A 346 4.59 3.85 -16.14
C ARG A 346 4.54 3.59 -17.65
N ILE A 347 5.46 2.77 -18.16
CA ILE A 347 5.53 2.39 -19.58
C ILE A 347 4.23 1.70 -20.01
N GLU A 348 3.73 0.76 -19.21
CA GLU A 348 2.49 0.05 -19.53
C GLU A 348 1.27 0.98 -19.49
N THR A 349 1.23 1.91 -18.54
CA THR A 349 0.15 2.93 -18.47
C THR A 349 0.19 3.86 -19.68
N GLU A 350 1.38 4.28 -20.11
CA GLU A 350 1.58 5.10 -21.32
C GLU A 350 1.16 4.32 -22.58
N ARG A 351 1.50 3.03 -22.67
CA ARG A 351 1.08 2.15 -23.78
C ARG A 351 -0.43 2.00 -23.84
N ILE A 352 -1.08 1.67 -22.73
CA ILE A 352 -2.55 1.55 -22.63
C ILE A 352 -3.22 2.89 -22.98
N ARG A 353 -2.64 4.01 -22.54
CA ARG A 353 -3.15 5.34 -22.87
C ARG A 353 -3.08 5.63 -24.37
N ALA A 354 -1.93 5.39 -25.00
CA ALA A 354 -1.74 5.58 -26.44
C ALA A 354 -2.68 4.68 -27.26
N GLU A 355 -2.85 3.42 -26.84
CA GLU A 355 -3.77 2.47 -27.49
C GLU A 355 -5.24 2.91 -27.35
N ARG A 356 -5.64 3.39 -26.17
CA ARG A 356 -6.98 3.97 -25.97
C ARG A 356 -7.22 5.23 -26.79
N GLU A 357 -6.24 6.12 -26.88
CA GLU A 357 -6.33 7.34 -27.70
C GLU A 357 -6.46 6.98 -29.19
N LYS A 358 -5.68 6.00 -29.67
CA LYS A 358 -5.80 5.49 -31.05
C LYS A 358 -7.16 4.85 -31.31
N LEU A 359 -7.63 3.98 -30.42
CA LEU A 359 -8.94 3.32 -30.54
C LEU A 359 -10.08 4.33 -30.51
N ALA A 360 -10.00 5.34 -29.62
CA ALA A 360 -10.99 6.42 -29.52
C ALA A 360 -11.02 7.27 -30.80
N LEU A 361 -9.86 7.57 -31.39
CA LEU A 361 -9.78 8.27 -32.67
C LEU A 361 -10.41 7.44 -33.79
N GLU A 362 -10.09 6.14 -33.88
CA GLU A 362 -10.63 5.24 -34.90
C GLU A 362 -12.16 5.09 -34.79
N THR A 363 -12.69 4.88 -33.57
CA THR A 363 -14.14 4.81 -33.34
C THR A 363 -14.82 6.13 -33.64
N TRP A 364 -14.22 7.26 -33.24
CA TRP A 364 -14.75 8.58 -33.53
C TRP A 364 -14.80 8.86 -35.03
N SER A 365 -13.70 8.58 -35.76
CA SER A 365 -13.64 8.71 -37.22
C SER A 365 -14.68 7.84 -37.90
N ARG A 366 -14.88 6.58 -37.46
CA ARG A 366 -15.88 5.67 -38.02
C ARG A 366 -17.31 6.17 -37.84
N VAL A 367 -17.66 6.65 -36.65
CA VAL A 367 -19.01 7.21 -36.39
C VAL A 367 -19.24 8.46 -37.25
N LYS A 368 -18.24 9.34 -37.35
CA LYS A 368 -18.32 10.55 -38.17
C LYS A 368 -18.40 10.23 -39.66
N LEU A 369 -17.70 9.22 -40.13
CA LEU A 369 -17.76 8.76 -41.51
C LEU A 369 -19.18 8.28 -41.87
N SER A 370 -19.80 7.47 -41.01
CA SER A 370 -21.19 7.02 -41.19
C SER A 370 -22.19 8.18 -41.24
N ILE A 371 -21.97 9.23 -40.44
CA ILE A 371 -22.79 10.45 -40.50
C ILE A 371 -22.59 11.16 -41.85
N ALA A 372 -21.35 11.26 -42.32
CA ALA A 372 -21.04 11.87 -43.62
C ALA A 372 -21.64 11.07 -44.79
N GLU A 373 -21.58 9.73 -44.76
CA GLU A 373 -22.22 8.84 -45.73
C GLU A 373 -23.73 9.08 -45.80
N LYS A 374 -24.39 9.18 -44.65
CA LYS A 374 -25.83 9.47 -44.59
C LYS A 374 -26.18 10.83 -45.19
N HIS A 375 -25.34 11.85 -44.97
CA HIS A 375 -25.52 13.17 -45.60
C HIS A 375 -25.26 13.11 -47.11
N PHE A 376 -24.30 12.31 -47.55
CA PHE A 376 -24.00 12.09 -48.97
C PHE A 376 -25.16 11.40 -49.70
N GLU A 377 -25.72 10.33 -49.13
CA GLU A 377 -26.86 9.60 -49.69
C GLU A 377 -28.14 10.45 -49.77
N SER A 378 -28.31 11.38 -48.83
CA SER A 378 -29.44 12.33 -48.82
C SER A 378 -29.25 13.54 -49.75
N GLY A 379 -28.10 13.65 -50.43
CA GLY A 379 -27.78 14.75 -51.35
C GLY A 379 -27.32 16.05 -50.67
N ASP A 380 -27.11 16.06 -49.35
CA ASP A 380 -26.60 17.22 -48.61
C ASP A 380 -25.06 17.23 -48.60
N TYR A 381 -24.48 17.51 -49.76
CA TYR A 381 -23.03 17.50 -49.98
C TYR A 381 -22.28 18.51 -49.10
N LYS A 382 -22.91 19.63 -48.70
CA LYS A 382 -22.27 20.64 -47.84
C LYS A 382 -22.05 20.13 -46.42
N GLN A 383 -23.03 19.44 -45.83
CA GLN A 383 -22.86 18.86 -44.49
C GLN A 383 -21.95 17.63 -44.49
N ALA A 384 -22.00 16.83 -45.55
CA ALA A 384 -21.06 15.73 -45.77
C ALA A 384 -19.62 16.25 -45.84
N GLU A 385 -19.35 17.29 -46.66
CA GLU A 385 -18.03 17.90 -46.79
C GLU A 385 -17.51 18.46 -45.46
N LYS A 386 -18.36 19.18 -44.70
CA LYS A 386 -17.99 19.73 -43.39
C LYS A 386 -17.56 18.62 -42.42
N THR A 387 -18.35 17.55 -42.33
CA THR A 387 -18.08 16.41 -41.44
C THR A 387 -16.80 15.69 -41.85
N LEU A 388 -16.56 15.53 -43.16
CA LEU A 388 -15.33 14.89 -43.67
C LEU A 388 -14.09 15.73 -43.39
N LYS A 389 -14.16 17.06 -43.54
CA LYS A 389 -13.05 17.97 -43.16
C LYS A 389 -12.72 17.90 -41.68
N GLU A 390 -13.72 17.75 -40.80
CA GLU A 390 -13.49 17.51 -39.37
C GLU A 390 -12.69 16.21 -39.16
N ILE A 391 -13.01 15.13 -39.89
CA ILE A 391 -12.27 13.86 -39.83
C ILE A 391 -10.84 14.06 -40.32
N THR A 392 -10.63 14.62 -41.51
CA THR A 392 -9.28 14.77 -42.10
C THR A 392 -8.38 15.69 -41.26
N SER A 393 -8.95 16.60 -40.47
CA SER A 393 -8.18 17.47 -39.56
C SER A 393 -7.63 16.74 -38.33
N LYS A 394 -8.34 15.73 -37.82
CA LYS A 394 -7.96 14.96 -36.62
C LYS A 394 -7.31 13.63 -36.96
N ASP A 395 -7.65 13.06 -38.11
CA ASP A 395 -7.18 11.79 -38.63
C ASP A 395 -6.84 11.93 -40.13
N PRO A 396 -5.66 12.52 -40.46
CA PRO A 396 -5.25 12.73 -41.85
C PRO A 396 -4.97 11.41 -42.60
N GLN A 397 -4.79 10.29 -41.88
CA GLN A 397 -4.53 8.98 -42.47
C GLN A 397 -5.82 8.24 -42.86
N ASN A 398 -6.98 8.85 -42.64
CA ASN A 398 -8.26 8.27 -43.00
C ASN A 398 -8.48 8.31 -44.52
N ASN A 399 -8.07 7.23 -45.19
CA ASN A 399 -8.20 7.10 -46.64
C ASN A 399 -9.66 7.19 -47.10
N ALA A 400 -10.59 6.60 -46.34
CA ALA A 400 -12.02 6.61 -46.69
C ALA A 400 -12.60 8.03 -46.69
N ALA A 401 -12.30 8.83 -45.66
CA ALA A 401 -12.74 10.21 -45.61
C ALA A 401 -12.12 11.08 -46.72
N THR A 402 -10.86 10.82 -47.05
CA THR A 402 -10.14 11.56 -48.11
C THR A 402 -10.70 11.26 -49.49
N GLU A 403 -10.95 9.99 -49.81
CA GLU A 403 -11.57 9.59 -51.08
C GLU A 403 -13.00 10.10 -51.22
N MET A 404 -13.80 10.04 -50.16
CA MET A 404 -15.16 10.57 -50.16
C MET A 404 -15.19 12.09 -50.37
N LEU A 405 -14.23 12.81 -49.79
CA LEU A 405 -14.10 14.26 -49.97
C LEU A 405 -13.67 14.62 -51.40
N LYS A 406 -12.80 13.81 -52.04
CA LYS A 406 -12.49 13.97 -53.47
C LYS A 406 -13.72 13.77 -54.34
N GLU A 407 -14.53 12.76 -54.06
CA GLU A 407 -15.74 12.49 -54.83
C GLU A 407 -16.79 13.60 -54.67
N ILE A 408 -17.01 14.10 -53.44
CA ILE A 408 -17.87 15.26 -53.20
C ILE A 408 -17.38 16.49 -53.98
N ASN A 409 -16.07 16.76 -53.95
CA ASN A 409 -15.50 17.89 -54.71
C ASN A 409 -15.72 17.72 -56.21
N ARG A 410 -15.56 16.50 -56.75
CA ARG A 410 -15.81 16.20 -58.16
C ARG A 410 -17.27 16.40 -58.53
N LEU A 411 -18.21 15.91 -57.72
CA LEU A 411 -19.65 16.08 -57.95
C LEU A 411 -20.07 17.54 -57.83
N SER A 412 -19.63 18.25 -56.78
CA SER A 412 -19.90 19.67 -56.60
C SER A 412 -19.32 20.52 -57.74
N GLN A 413 -18.12 20.19 -58.23
CA GLN A 413 -17.52 20.87 -59.38
C GLN A 413 -18.31 20.60 -60.66
N LYS A 414 -18.75 19.36 -60.87
CA LYS A 414 -19.61 18.98 -62.00
C LYS A 414 -20.94 19.72 -61.98
N ASP A 415 -21.61 19.82 -60.83
CA ASP A 415 -22.86 20.55 -60.67
C ASP A 415 -22.69 22.06 -60.88
N TYR A 416 -21.60 22.64 -60.36
CA TYR A 416 -21.26 24.04 -60.60
C TYR A 416 -21.02 24.33 -62.10
N LEU A 417 -20.26 23.46 -62.78
CA LEU A 417 -20.00 23.58 -64.22
C LEU A 417 -21.28 23.44 -65.04
N ASN A 418 -22.14 22.48 -64.71
CA ASN A 418 -23.42 22.28 -65.36
C ASN A 418 -24.31 23.52 -65.21
N ASN A 419 -24.44 24.07 -64.01
CA ASN A 419 -25.24 25.26 -63.76
C ASN A 419 -24.73 26.47 -64.55
N LEU A 420 -23.41 26.69 -64.56
CA LEU A 420 -22.79 27.78 -65.30
C LEU A 420 -22.94 27.61 -66.83
N TYR A 421 -22.86 26.38 -67.32
CA TYR A 421 -23.14 26.05 -68.71
C TYR A 421 -24.62 26.29 -69.07
N PHE A 422 -25.55 25.85 -68.23
CA PHE A 422 -26.99 26.09 -68.44
C PHE A 422 -27.31 27.58 -68.45
N GLU A 423 -26.74 28.36 -67.52
CA GLU A 423 -26.90 29.82 -67.48
C GLU A 423 -26.36 30.49 -68.74
N SER A 424 -25.15 30.13 -69.17
CA SER A 424 -24.55 30.60 -70.43
C SER A 424 -25.45 30.27 -71.64
N ARG A 425 -25.98 29.05 -71.71
CA ARG A 425 -26.89 28.63 -72.79
C ARG A 425 -28.22 29.38 -72.76
N GLU A 426 -28.76 29.69 -71.58
CA GLU A 426 -29.98 30.49 -71.45
C GLU A 426 -29.74 31.95 -71.86
N LEU A 427 -28.58 32.53 -71.55
CA LEU A 427 -28.18 33.86 -72.04
C LEU A 427 -28.08 33.89 -73.57
N TYR A 428 -27.53 32.83 -74.19
CA TYR A 428 -27.49 32.70 -75.64
C TYR A 428 -28.89 32.77 -76.27
N LYS A 429 -29.85 32.01 -75.71
CA LYS A 429 -31.25 32.00 -76.16
C LYS A 429 -31.93 33.36 -76.00
N LYS A 430 -31.59 34.10 -74.95
CA LYS A 430 -32.09 35.47 -74.70
C LYS A 430 -31.40 36.54 -75.56
N THR A 431 -30.58 36.15 -76.54
CA THR A 431 -29.82 37.05 -77.44
C THR A 431 -28.71 37.88 -76.76
N ASP A 432 -28.39 37.59 -75.49
CA ASP A 432 -27.21 38.15 -74.82
C ASP A 432 -25.97 37.31 -75.13
N TYR A 433 -25.42 37.53 -76.32
CA TYR A 433 -24.26 36.79 -76.82
C TYR A 433 -22.97 37.13 -76.07
N GLN A 434 -22.85 38.34 -75.52
CA GLN A 434 -21.67 38.77 -74.78
C GLN A 434 -21.63 38.14 -73.38
N GLY A 435 -22.76 38.12 -72.67
CA GLY A 435 -22.91 37.40 -71.40
C GLY A 435 -22.77 35.89 -71.57
N SER A 436 -23.39 35.32 -72.63
CA SER A 436 -23.26 33.92 -72.99
C SER A 436 -21.82 33.50 -73.24
N LEU A 437 -21.07 34.24 -74.07
CA LEU A 437 -19.67 33.97 -74.38
C LEU A 437 -18.80 33.99 -73.12
N MET A 438 -19.04 34.95 -72.22
CA MET A 438 -18.30 35.07 -70.97
C MET A 438 -18.58 33.89 -70.04
N GLY A 439 -19.84 33.48 -69.90
CA GLY A 439 -20.23 32.29 -69.14
C GLY A 439 -19.62 31.01 -69.71
N ALA A 440 -19.66 30.82 -71.03
CA ALA A 440 -19.09 29.66 -71.71
C ALA A 440 -17.55 29.61 -71.57
N LYS A 441 -16.86 30.74 -71.76
CA LYS A 441 -15.41 30.83 -71.54
C LYS A 441 -15.03 30.56 -70.08
N LYS A 442 -15.87 30.98 -69.12
CA LYS A 442 -15.66 30.67 -67.70
C LYS A 442 -15.78 29.17 -67.42
N VAL A 443 -16.75 28.47 -68.04
CA VAL A 443 -16.80 26.99 -67.99
C VAL A 443 -15.54 26.38 -68.59
N LEU A 444 -15.10 26.83 -69.76
CA LEU A 444 -13.92 26.31 -70.47
C LEU A 444 -12.59 26.58 -69.76
N SER A 445 -12.50 27.65 -68.96
CA SER A 445 -11.33 27.90 -68.11
C SER A 445 -11.15 26.87 -66.98
N ILE A 446 -12.25 26.22 -66.58
CA ILE A 446 -12.26 25.22 -65.50
C ILE A 446 -12.27 23.80 -66.08
N ALA A 447 -13.00 23.58 -67.18
CA ALA A 447 -13.08 22.31 -67.92
C ALA A 447 -12.91 22.56 -69.43
N PRO A 448 -11.67 22.58 -69.95
CA PRO A 448 -11.37 22.90 -71.35
C PRO A 448 -11.99 21.94 -72.38
N ASP A 449 -12.29 20.72 -71.95
CA ASP A 449 -12.87 19.64 -72.75
C ASP A 449 -14.41 19.61 -72.72
N HIS A 450 -15.06 20.56 -72.01
CA HIS A 450 -16.50 20.62 -71.87
C HIS A 450 -17.20 20.97 -73.20
N ARG A 451 -17.50 19.93 -73.99
CA ARG A 451 -18.03 20.02 -75.37
C ARG A 451 -19.17 21.02 -75.53
N GLY A 452 -20.17 20.97 -74.66
CA GLY A 452 -21.33 21.87 -74.75
C GLY A 452 -20.95 23.35 -74.58
N ALA A 453 -19.97 23.66 -73.74
CA ALA A 453 -19.53 25.02 -73.50
C ALA A 453 -18.66 25.54 -74.65
N SER A 454 -17.83 24.67 -75.26
CA SER A 454 -17.08 25.00 -76.49
C SER A 454 -18.04 25.39 -77.61
N ILE A 455 -19.08 24.59 -77.82
CA ILE A 455 -20.12 24.86 -78.82
C ILE A 455 -20.80 26.21 -78.55
N VAL A 456 -21.29 26.45 -77.34
CA VAL A 456 -21.95 27.71 -76.98
C VAL A 456 -20.98 28.91 -77.11
N SER A 457 -19.69 28.73 -76.79
CA SER A 457 -18.66 29.76 -76.97
C SER A 457 -18.49 30.12 -78.44
N PHE A 458 -18.29 29.13 -79.32
CA PHE A 458 -18.15 29.37 -80.77
C PHE A 458 -19.39 30.01 -81.36
N LEU A 459 -20.59 29.49 -81.03
CA LEU A 459 -21.86 30.06 -81.49
C LEU A 459 -22.02 31.51 -81.03
N SER A 460 -21.69 31.82 -79.77
CA SER A 460 -21.77 33.19 -79.24
C SER A 460 -20.75 34.12 -79.88
N GLN A 461 -19.51 33.66 -80.10
CA GLN A 461 -18.44 34.42 -80.75
C GLN A 461 -18.79 34.74 -82.21
N SER A 462 -19.33 33.79 -82.95
CA SER A 462 -19.75 33.99 -84.35
C SER A 462 -20.93 34.96 -84.47
N GLN A 463 -21.89 34.93 -83.53
CA GLN A 463 -22.99 35.90 -83.48
C GLN A 463 -22.49 37.33 -83.18
N LEU A 464 -21.47 37.47 -82.30
CA LEU A 464 -20.84 38.77 -82.05
C LEU A 464 -20.09 39.29 -83.29
N PHE A 465 -19.34 38.42 -83.98
CA PHE A 465 -18.67 38.79 -85.23
C PHE A 465 -19.65 39.16 -86.35
N LEU A 466 -20.80 38.49 -86.43
CA LEU A 466 -21.92 38.86 -87.30
C LEU A 466 -22.43 40.28 -86.99
N LYS A 467 -22.60 40.62 -85.70
CA LYS A 467 -23.01 41.96 -85.25
C LYS A 467 -21.97 43.03 -85.64
N ASP A 468 -20.69 42.68 -85.56
CA ASP A 468 -19.56 43.54 -85.92
C ASP A 468 -19.23 43.55 -87.43
N LYS A 469 -20.05 42.88 -88.27
CA LYS A 469 -19.84 42.73 -89.73
C LYS A 469 -18.53 42.03 -90.13
N LYS A 470 -17.96 41.23 -89.24
CA LYS A 470 -16.73 40.42 -89.45
C LYS A 470 -17.09 39.01 -89.92
N TYR A 471 -17.59 38.91 -91.15
CA TYR A 471 -18.21 37.68 -91.64
C TYR A 471 -17.22 36.54 -91.89
N ASN A 472 -16.00 36.85 -92.34
CA ASN A 472 -14.96 35.84 -92.58
C ASN A 472 -14.48 35.22 -91.25
N GLU A 473 -14.35 36.03 -90.21
CA GLU A 473 -14.01 35.58 -88.85
C GLU A 473 -15.14 34.76 -88.23
N ALA A 474 -16.40 35.18 -88.42
CA ALA A 474 -17.57 34.41 -87.98
C ALA A 474 -17.65 33.03 -88.66
N LYS A 475 -17.33 32.94 -89.97
CA LYS A 475 -17.26 31.70 -90.73
C LYS A 475 -16.16 30.78 -90.21
N SER A 476 -14.97 31.32 -89.93
CA SER A 476 -13.85 30.55 -89.39
C SER A 476 -14.16 29.92 -88.03
N GLU A 477 -14.74 30.67 -87.11
CA GLU A 477 -15.13 30.18 -85.78
C GLU A 477 -16.20 29.06 -85.86
N LEU A 478 -17.15 29.18 -86.79
CA LEU A 478 -18.14 28.12 -87.02
C LEU A 478 -17.53 26.88 -87.67
N MET A 479 -16.55 27.03 -88.56
CA MET A 479 -15.84 25.89 -89.15
C MET A 479 -15.05 25.11 -88.08
N GLU A 480 -14.46 25.79 -87.10
CA GLU A 480 -13.83 25.13 -85.95
C GLU A 480 -14.87 24.46 -85.05
N MET A 481 -16.02 25.08 -84.83
CA MET A 481 -17.14 24.48 -84.11
C MET A 481 -17.66 23.19 -84.80
N MET A 482 -17.75 23.20 -86.14
CA MET A 482 -18.20 22.05 -86.94
C MET A 482 -17.27 20.84 -86.84
N LYS A 483 -15.98 21.04 -86.49
CA LYS A 483 -15.08 19.91 -86.19
C LYS A 483 -15.46 19.20 -84.90
N ILE A 484 -16.10 19.91 -83.95
CA ILE A 484 -16.50 19.38 -82.64
C ILE A 484 -17.88 18.73 -82.72
N ASP A 485 -18.84 19.37 -83.38
CA ASP A 485 -20.19 18.83 -83.59
C ASP A 485 -20.71 19.13 -85.02
N PRO A 486 -20.40 18.25 -86.00
CA PRO A 486 -20.76 18.46 -87.41
C PRO A 486 -22.27 18.47 -87.70
N LYS A 487 -23.10 17.95 -86.77
CA LYS A 487 -24.55 17.83 -86.95
C LYS A 487 -25.33 18.90 -86.20
N ASN A 488 -24.66 19.90 -85.64
CA ASN A 488 -25.30 20.96 -84.88
C ASN A 488 -26.20 21.83 -85.78
N GLU A 489 -27.52 21.69 -85.64
CA GLU A 489 -28.50 22.36 -86.50
C GLU A 489 -28.37 23.89 -86.47
N GLU A 490 -28.17 24.47 -85.27
CA GLU A 490 -28.00 25.91 -85.07
C GLU A 490 -26.72 26.43 -85.74
N GLY A 491 -25.60 25.72 -85.56
CA GLY A 491 -24.33 26.07 -86.20
C GLY A 491 -24.39 25.98 -87.73
N VAL A 492 -25.03 24.94 -88.29
CA VAL A 492 -25.18 24.76 -89.74
C VAL A 492 -26.06 25.86 -90.33
N ALA A 493 -27.16 26.21 -89.67
CA ALA A 493 -28.04 27.30 -90.09
C ALA A 493 -27.30 28.65 -90.09
N LEU A 494 -26.51 28.92 -89.04
CA LEU A 494 -25.73 30.15 -88.93
C LEU A 494 -24.62 30.23 -89.98
N LEU A 495 -23.94 29.12 -90.26
CA LEU A 495 -22.88 29.03 -91.27
C LEU A 495 -23.44 29.26 -92.68
N LYS A 496 -24.59 28.66 -93.02
CA LYS A 496 -25.30 28.94 -94.29
C LYS A 496 -25.64 30.43 -94.40
N ARG A 497 -26.19 31.02 -93.34
CA ARG A 497 -26.53 32.46 -93.30
C ARG A 497 -25.32 33.35 -93.54
N ILE A 498 -24.19 33.08 -92.87
CA ILE A 498 -22.93 33.82 -93.06
C ILE A 498 -22.40 33.63 -94.48
N HIS A 499 -22.42 32.41 -95.00
CA HIS A 499 -21.91 32.11 -96.34
C HIS A 499 -22.68 32.87 -97.42
N THR A 500 -24.01 32.90 -97.33
CA THR A 500 -24.86 33.70 -98.23
C THR A 500 -24.56 35.20 -98.10
N ILE A 501 -24.32 35.72 -96.89
CA ILE A 501 -23.96 37.14 -96.70
C ILE A 501 -22.61 37.48 -97.36
N ILE A 502 -21.61 36.60 -97.23
CA ILE A 502 -20.29 36.78 -97.87
C ILE A 502 -20.42 36.75 -99.39
N GLU A 503 -21.15 35.78 -99.96
CA GLU A 503 -21.38 35.69 -101.41
C GLU A 503 -22.09 36.94 -101.95
N ILE A 504 -23.09 37.46 -101.23
CA ILE A 504 -23.77 38.71 -101.61
C ILE A 504 -22.80 39.92 -101.57
N MET A 505 -21.92 40.00 -100.56
CA MET A 505 -20.92 41.06 -100.46
C MET A 505 -19.85 40.98 -101.55
N GLU A 506 -19.47 39.78 -101.99
CA GLU A 506 -18.53 39.58 -103.10
C GLU A 506 -19.16 39.89 -104.47
N MET A 507 -20.49 39.83 -104.58
CA MET A 507 -21.25 40.16 -105.79
C MET A 507 -21.67 41.64 -105.91
N THR A 508 -21.49 42.46 -104.87
CA THR A 508 -21.79 43.90 -104.92
C THR A 508 -20.51 44.73 -105.13
N PRO A 509 -20.23 45.26 -106.34
CA PRO A 509 -19.14 46.22 -106.52
C PRO A 509 -19.47 47.51 -105.75
N LYS A 510 -18.44 48.05 -105.08
CA LYS A 510 -18.47 49.19 -104.12
C LYS A 510 -19.41 50.33 -104.47
#